data_AF-A0A3D5TDD2-F1
#
_entry.id   AF-A0A3D5TDD2-F1
#
_cell.length_a   1.000
_cell.length_b   1.000
_cell.length_c   1.000
_cell.angle_alpha   90.00
_cell.angle_beta   90.00
_cell.angle_gamma   90.00
#
_symmetry.space_group_name_H-M   'P 1'
#
loop_
_entity.id
_entity.type
_entity.pdbx_description
1 polymer ?
#
loop_
_entity_poly.entity_id
_entity_poly.type
_entity_poly.pdbx_seq_one_letter_code
_entity_poly.pdbx_strand_id
1 'polypeptide(L)'
;MALVLPREEEVENMFSRILSSEESCERLMETFYDHLCDDKREMDADPQHFAEVLLNAYKNGDVSALLLELCNRSMFDLLKEAYLIPRRFHGKSGENPVLLTDAEGNLLPDKSDKVTRHEYKKFHEIYEAHHAAPRSKLYLADGYHLVRYYTTGMQICEKQEDKERGILILYALPDTKKLHLTEAQAYDIIWSAFQDIQKEAFSAIVFYGQDTGIKSGKGFDELGVLLPIHQFESNMLHHMRAIDGLVLSCREEMIKLAGSNSLDLTSE
;
A
#
# COMPACT_ATOMS: atom_id res chain seq x y z
N MET A 1 -20.73 17.71 5.57
CA MET A 1 -19.68 16.68 5.76
C MET A 1 -19.96 15.57 4.77
N ALA A 2 -18.92 14.97 4.18
CA ALA A 2 -19.09 14.05 3.04
C ALA A 2 -19.56 12.67 3.52
N LEU A 3 -20.77 12.31 3.13
CA LEU A 3 -21.39 10.98 3.23
C LEU A 3 -20.94 10.04 2.10
N VAL A 4 -20.16 10.56 1.15
CA VAL A 4 -19.80 9.92 -0.11
C VAL A 4 -18.29 9.81 -0.14
N LEU A 5 -17.78 8.64 -0.52
CA LEU A 5 -16.35 8.46 -0.71
C LEU A 5 -15.94 9.14 -2.03
N PRO A 6 -14.81 9.86 -2.08
CA PRO A 6 -14.30 10.36 -3.34
C PRO A 6 -14.06 9.16 -4.27
N ARG A 7 -14.58 9.25 -5.49
CA ARG A 7 -14.42 8.20 -6.50
C ARG A 7 -13.09 8.38 -7.20
N GLU A 8 -12.35 7.29 -7.37
CA GLU A 8 -11.13 7.30 -8.18
C GLU A 8 -11.49 7.36 -9.66
N GLU A 9 -10.75 8.18 -10.41
CA GLU A 9 -10.94 8.40 -11.86
C GLU A 9 -9.88 7.61 -12.66
N GLU A 10 -10.18 7.30 -13.93
CA GLU A 10 -9.28 6.60 -14.86
C GLU A 10 -8.90 5.17 -14.39
N VAL A 11 -9.88 4.43 -13.87
CA VAL A 11 -9.71 3.06 -13.32
C VAL A 11 -9.82 1.94 -14.36
N GLU A 12 -10.22 2.27 -15.60
CA GLU A 12 -10.61 1.34 -16.65
C GLU A 12 -9.48 0.37 -17.03
N ASN A 13 -8.25 0.86 -17.16
CA ASN A 13 -7.09 0.04 -17.49
C ASN A 13 -6.77 -0.94 -16.36
N MET A 14 -6.73 -0.44 -15.12
CA MET A 14 -6.48 -1.25 -13.93
C MET A 14 -7.53 -2.36 -13.78
N PHE A 15 -8.81 -2.03 -13.97
CA PHE A 15 -9.89 -3.03 -13.92
C PHE A 15 -9.82 -4.02 -15.08
N SER A 16 -9.44 -3.57 -16.28
CA SER A 16 -9.25 -4.46 -17.42
C SER A 16 -8.16 -5.50 -17.16
N ARG A 17 -7.07 -5.11 -16.48
CA ARG A 17 -6.01 -6.05 -16.06
C ARG A 17 -6.52 -7.08 -15.06
N ILE A 18 -7.26 -6.67 -14.04
CA ILE A 18 -7.88 -7.59 -13.06
C ILE A 18 -8.77 -8.60 -13.80
N LEU A 19 -9.66 -8.11 -14.67
CA LEU A 19 -10.61 -8.95 -15.42
C LEU A 19 -9.92 -9.89 -16.42
N SER A 20 -8.70 -9.59 -16.84
CA SER A 20 -7.91 -10.45 -17.74
C SER A 20 -7.23 -11.63 -17.04
N SER A 21 -7.25 -11.66 -15.69
CA SER A 21 -6.61 -12.69 -14.87
C SER A 21 -7.66 -13.43 -14.02
N GLU A 22 -7.83 -14.72 -14.27
CA GLU A 22 -8.72 -15.59 -13.50
C GLU A 22 -8.33 -15.60 -12.01
N GLU A 23 -7.04 -15.78 -11.71
CA GLU A 23 -6.49 -15.70 -10.35
C GLU A 23 -6.82 -14.36 -9.66
N SER A 24 -6.70 -13.23 -10.37
CA SER A 24 -7.04 -11.92 -9.80
C SER A 24 -8.53 -11.80 -9.49
N CYS A 25 -9.39 -12.37 -10.33
CA CYS A 25 -10.83 -12.42 -10.12
C CYS A 25 -11.18 -13.32 -8.93
N GLU A 26 -10.56 -14.50 -8.82
CA GLU A 26 -10.74 -15.43 -7.70
C GLU A 26 -10.34 -14.77 -6.37
N ARG A 27 -9.16 -14.15 -6.31
CA ARG A 27 -8.68 -13.44 -5.10
C ARG A 27 -9.61 -12.31 -4.67
N LEU A 28 -10.11 -11.53 -5.62
CA LEU A 28 -11.09 -10.48 -5.32
C LEU A 28 -12.39 -11.07 -4.77
N MET A 29 -12.87 -12.16 -5.37
CA MET A 29 -14.08 -12.85 -4.96
C MET A 29 -13.92 -13.41 -3.54
N GLU A 30 -12.84 -14.15 -3.26
CA GLU A 30 -12.52 -14.70 -1.95
C GLU A 30 -12.44 -13.60 -0.89
N THR A 31 -11.66 -12.54 -1.14
CA THR A 31 -11.53 -11.40 -0.22
C THR A 31 -12.88 -10.74 0.06
N PHE A 32 -13.72 -10.58 -0.96
CA PHE A 32 -15.06 -10.02 -0.80
C PHE A 32 -15.96 -10.90 0.07
N TYR A 33 -15.99 -12.22 -0.18
CA TYR A 33 -16.80 -13.15 0.60
C TYR A 33 -16.27 -13.35 2.02
N ASP A 34 -14.97 -13.26 2.25
CA ASP A 34 -14.38 -13.29 3.60
C ASP A 34 -14.91 -12.15 4.48
N HIS A 35 -15.14 -10.97 3.88
CA HIS A 35 -15.77 -9.83 4.57
C HIS A 35 -17.29 -9.90 4.61
N LEU A 36 -17.92 -10.73 3.77
CA LEU A 36 -19.37 -10.88 3.70
C LEU A 36 -19.88 -12.05 4.57
N CYS A 37 -19.04 -13.06 4.86
CA CYS A 37 -19.37 -14.28 5.61
C CYS A 37 -19.51 -14.05 7.13
N ASP A 38 -20.70 -13.62 7.54
CA ASP A 38 -21.64 -14.22 8.50
C ASP A 38 -21.24 -14.88 9.84
N ASP A 39 -19.97 -15.01 10.25
CA ASP A 39 -19.66 -15.34 11.65
C ASP A 39 -19.84 -14.13 12.59
N LYS A 40 -20.11 -12.95 12.00
CA LYS A 40 -20.45 -11.69 12.68
C LYS A 40 -21.81 -11.17 12.22
N ARG A 41 -22.86 -12.00 12.30
CA ARG A 41 -24.29 -11.56 12.24
C ARG A 41 -24.66 -10.67 13.44
N GLU A 42 -23.91 -9.60 13.70
CA GLU A 42 -24.50 -8.48 14.40
C GLU A 42 -25.25 -7.69 13.33
N MET A 43 -26.58 -7.81 13.33
CA MET A 43 -27.40 -6.83 12.62
C MET A 43 -26.93 -5.45 13.05
N ASP A 44 -26.77 -4.53 12.09
CA ASP A 44 -26.47 -3.14 12.41
C ASP A 44 -27.42 -2.69 13.53
N ALA A 45 -26.84 -2.18 14.63
CA ALA A 45 -27.60 -1.82 15.82
C ALA A 45 -28.64 -0.72 15.51
N ASP A 46 -28.49 -0.05 14.37
CA ASP A 46 -29.38 0.98 13.86
C ASP A 46 -29.85 0.69 12.40
N PRO A 47 -31.00 0.00 12.21
CA PRO A 47 -31.56 -0.25 10.88
C PRO A 47 -31.83 1.02 10.04
N GLN A 48 -31.97 2.18 10.69
CA GLN A 48 -32.14 3.45 9.99
C GLN A 48 -30.81 3.90 9.37
N HIS A 49 -29.68 3.68 10.05
CA HIS A 49 -28.35 3.97 9.53
C HIS A 49 -28.09 3.22 8.23
N PHE A 50 -28.23 1.90 8.25
CA PHE A 50 -28.13 1.06 7.04
C PHE A 50 -29.01 1.57 5.90
N ALA A 51 -30.29 1.88 6.17
CA ALA A 51 -31.21 2.36 5.14
C ALA A 51 -30.78 3.72 4.56
N GLU A 52 -30.27 4.64 5.40
CA GLU A 52 -29.76 5.93 4.96
C GLU A 52 -28.52 5.78 4.08
N VAL A 53 -27.57 4.91 4.46
CA VAL A 53 -26.38 4.62 3.64
C VAL A 53 -26.78 4.00 2.30
N LEU A 54 -27.65 2.99 2.31
CA LEU A 54 -28.14 2.31 1.11
C LEU A 54 -28.85 3.27 0.14
N LEU A 55 -29.79 4.08 0.64
CA LEU A 55 -30.56 5.01 -0.20
C LEU A 55 -29.69 6.14 -0.75
N ASN A 56 -28.70 6.61 0.02
CA ASN A 56 -27.76 7.63 -0.47
C ASN A 56 -26.75 7.06 -1.48
N ALA A 57 -26.22 5.85 -1.24
CA ALA A 57 -25.37 5.14 -2.19
C ALA A 57 -26.08 4.98 -3.53
N TYR A 58 -27.36 4.58 -3.52
CA TYR A 58 -28.19 4.49 -4.72
C TYR A 58 -28.34 5.84 -5.44
N LYS A 59 -28.71 6.90 -4.71
CA LYS A 59 -28.91 8.25 -5.30
C LYS A 59 -27.65 8.79 -5.96
N ASN A 60 -26.48 8.47 -5.41
CA ASN A 60 -25.19 9.00 -5.85
C ASN A 60 -24.40 8.04 -6.75
N GLY A 61 -24.89 6.80 -6.97
CA GLY A 61 -24.14 5.76 -7.66
C GLY A 61 -22.84 5.35 -6.95
N ASP A 62 -22.76 5.53 -5.63
CA ASP A 62 -21.56 5.27 -4.84
C ASP A 62 -21.60 3.87 -4.22
N VAL A 63 -21.10 2.90 -4.99
CA VAL A 63 -20.95 1.51 -4.53
C VAL A 63 -19.97 1.42 -3.36
N SER A 64 -19.02 2.35 -3.23
CA SER A 64 -18.03 2.32 -2.14
C SER A 64 -18.67 2.57 -0.79
N ALA A 65 -19.70 3.43 -0.73
CA ALA A 65 -20.47 3.65 0.49
C ALA A 65 -21.23 2.38 0.92
N LEU A 66 -21.80 1.65 -0.05
CA LEU A 66 -22.49 0.38 0.23
C LEU A 66 -21.53 -0.74 0.64
N LEU A 67 -20.36 -0.83 -0.01
CA LEU A 67 -19.32 -1.79 0.38
C LEU A 67 -18.77 -1.47 1.77
N LEU A 68 -18.62 -0.20 2.11
CA LEU A 68 -18.18 0.21 3.44
C LEU A 68 -19.18 -0.25 4.50
N GLU A 69 -20.47 -0.16 4.22
CA GLU A 69 -21.52 -0.63 5.12
C GLU A 69 -21.54 -2.16 5.26
N LEU A 70 -21.47 -2.88 4.14
CA LEU A 70 -21.61 -4.34 4.14
C LEU A 70 -20.33 -5.07 4.56
N CYS A 71 -19.17 -4.54 4.21
CA CYS A 71 -17.87 -5.20 4.36
C CYS A 71 -16.93 -4.45 5.31
N ASN A 72 -17.28 -3.26 5.81
CA ASN A 72 -16.33 -2.34 6.46
C ASN A 72 -15.10 -2.03 5.58
N ARG A 73 -15.27 -2.04 4.26
CA ARG A 73 -14.21 -1.83 3.26
C ARG A 73 -14.72 -1.05 2.05
N SER A 74 -13.94 -0.10 1.55
CA SER A 74 -14.19 0.46 0.21
C SER A 74 -13.67 -0.48 -0.88
N MET A 75 -14.03 -0.24 -2.15
CA MET A 75 -13.51 -1.03 -3.28
C MET A 75 -11.97 -1.08 -3.30
N PHE A 76 -11.30 0.05 -3.08
CA PHE A 76 -9.84 0.09 -3.04
C PHE A 76 -9.25 -0.60 -1.81
N ASP A 77 -9.99 -0.71 -0.71
CA ASP A 77 -9.53 -1.48 0.44
C ASP A 77 -9.61 -2.98 0.13
N LEU A 78 -10.69 -3.44 -0.51
CA LEU A 78 -10.81 -4.82 -1.00
C LEU A 78 -9.71 -5.18 -2.00
N LEU A 79 -9.41 -4.29 -2.96
CA LEU A 79 -8.33 -4.51 -3.93
C LEU A 79 -6.94 -4.60 -3.26
N LYS A 80 -6.68 -3.82 -2.20
CA LYS A 80 -5.43 -3.89 -1.43
C LYS A 80 -5.32 -5.18 -0.62
N GLU A 81 -6.41 -5.59 0.00
CA GLU A 81 -6.46 -6.80 0.82
C GLU A 81 -6.40 -8.07 -0.01
N ALA A 82 -6.96 -8.04 -1.22
CA ALA A 82 -6.78 -9.08 -2.23
C ALA A 82 -5.35 -9.12 -2.83
N TYR A 83 -4.45 -8.22 -2.40
CA TYR A 83 -3.17 -7.87 -3.03
C TYR A 83 -3.25 -7.82 -4.56
N LEU A 84 -4.20 -7.04 -5.06
CA LEU A 84 -4.32 -6.68 -6.48
C LEU A 84 -3.69 -5.32 -6.76
N ILE A 85 -3.65 -4.45 -5.77
CA ILE A 85 -2.95 -3.15 -5.84
C ILE A 85 -2.12 -2.91 -4.57
N PRO A 86 -1.10 -2.04 -4.62
CA PRO A 86 -0.35 -1.66 -3.44
C PRO A 86 -1.19 -0.88 -2.42
N ARG A 87 -0.72 -0.89 -1.18
CA ARG A 87 -1.24 -0.03 -0.11
C ARG A 87 -0.79 1.41 -0.30
N ARG A 88 -1.54 2.34 0.29
CA ARG A 88 -1.15 3.76 0.30
C ARG A 88 -0.10 4.01 1.38
N PHE A 89 0.85 4.88 1.08
CA PHE A 89 1.66 5.53 2.11
C PHE A 89 0.83 6.54 2.89
N HIS A 90 0.98 6.50 4.20
CA HIS A 90 0.28 7.34 5.16
C HIS A 90 -1.26 7.24 5.05
N GLY A 91 -1.94 7.69 6.08
CA GLY A 91 -3.40 7.70 6.13
C GLY A 91 -3.90 8.89 6.93
N LYS A 92 -5.22 9.01 7.04
CA LYS A 92 -5.83 9.96 7.98
C LYS A 92 -5.46 9.61 9.44
N SER A 93 -5.11 8.35 9.69
CA SER A 93 -4.69 7.83 10.99
C SER A 93 -3.21 8.06 11.32
N GLY A 94 -2.45 8.71 10.42
CA GLY A 94 -1.04 9.02 10.61
C GLY A 94 -0.11 8.27 9.67
N GLU A 95 1.15 8.10 10.09
CA GLU A 95 2.19 7.47 9.28
C GLU A 95 1.95 5.97 9.06
N ASN A 96 2.16 5.51 7.83
CA ASN A 96 2.12 4.09 7.46
C ASN A 96 2.96 3.86 6.19
N PRO A 97 3.97 2.98 6.20
CA PRO A 97 4.51 2.28 7.36
C PRO A 97 5.14 3.25 8.38
N VAL A 98 5.16 2.85 9.66
CA VAL A 98 5.82 3.59 10.73
C VAL A 98 7.28 3.14 10.78
N LEU A 99 8.21 4.05 10.46
CA LEU A 99 9.64 3.77 10.53
C LEU A 99 10.09 3.67 11.99
N LEU A 100 10.93 2.67 12.25
CA LEU A 100 11.53 2.40 13.56
C LEU A 100 13.03 2.70 13.59
N THR A 101 13.65 2.81 12.42
CA THR A 101 15.05 3.20 12.24
C THR A 101 15.17 4.41 11.32
N ASP A 102 16.32 5.09 11.39
CA ASP A 102 16.74 6.07 10.40
C ASP A 102 17.30 5.39 9.13
N ALA A 103 17.77 6.21 8.17
CA ALA A 103 18.31 5.77 6.89
C ALA A 103 19.73 5.20 6.99
N GLU A 104 20.34 5.30 8.18
CA GLU A 104 21.64 4.76 8.55
C GLU A 104 21.51 3.44 9.33
N GLY A 105 20.27 2.99 9.60
CA GLY A 105 19.97 1.73 10.28
C GLY A 105 19.93 1.83 11.82
N ASN A 106 19.99 3.03 12.40
CA ASN A 106 19.92 3.20 13.85
C ASN A 106 18.47 3.30 14.32
N LEU A 107 18.15 2.73 15.49
CA LEU A 107 16.83 2.89 16.10
C LEU A 107 16.53 4.36 16.40
N LEU A 108 15.32 4.79 16.04
CA LEU A 108 14.84 6.12 16.40
C LEU A 108 14.69 6.25 17.92
N PRO A 109 15.12 7.37 18.53
CA PRO A 109 15.14 7.53 19.99
C PRO A 109 13.78 7.27 20.66
N ASP A 110 12.70 7.74 20.05
CA ASP A 110 11.32 7.62 20.54
C ASP A 110 10.67 6.25 20.25
N LYS A 111 11.37 5.37 19.53
CA LYS A 111 10.92 4.01 19.18
C LYS A 111 11.73 2.91 19.86
N SER A 112 12.80 3.25 20.58
CA SER A 112 13.75 2.32 21.20
C SER A 112 13.08 1.28 22.13
N ASP A 113 12.09 1.69 22.92
CA ASP A 113 11.35 0.78 23.83
C ASP A 113 10.36 -0.16 23.11
N LYS A 114 10.07 0.08 21.82
CA LYS A 114 9.09 -0.68 21.02
C LYS A 114 9.71 -1.82 20.22
N VAL A 115 11.04 -1.92 20.19
CA VAL A 115 11.79 -2.89 19.40
C VAL A 115 12.62 -3.75 20.34
N THR A 116 12.46 -5.07 20.24
CA THR A 116 13.27 -6.00 21.02
C THR A 116 14.69 -6.03 20.48
N ARG A 117 15.66 -6.34 21.36
CA ARG A 117 17.07 -6.50 20.97
C ARG A 117 17.27 -7.56 19.87
N HIS A 118 16.43 -8.59 19.86
CA HIS A 118 16.51 -9.67 18.86
C HIS A 118 16.06 -9.18 17.47
N GLU A 119 14.93 -8.49 17.38
CA GLU A 119 14.44 -7.89 16.13
C GLU A 119 15.46 -6.90 15.56
N TYR A 120 15.98 -6.00 16.39
CA TYR A 120 16.97 -5.03 15.96
C TYR A 120 18.27 -5.69 15.47
N LYS A 121 18.77 -6.71 16.18
CA LYS A 121 19.96 -7.45 15.76
C LYS A 121 19.76 -8.08 14.39
N LYS A 122 18.61 -8.72 14.17
CA LYS A 122 18.28 -9.38 12.91
C LYS A 122 18.14 -8.37 11.76
N PHE A 123 17.47 -7.24 11.99
CA PHE A 123 17.45 -6.14 11.04
C PHE A 123 18.85 -5.65 10.69
N HIS A 124 19.70 -5.40 11.69
CA HIS A 124 21.05 -4.86 11.48
C HIS A 124 21.96 -5.85 10.73
N GLU A 125 21.82 -7.16 10.96
CA GLU A 125 22.53 -8.18 10.18
C GLU A 125 22.15 -8.13 8.70
N ILE A 126 20.87 -7.95 8.39
CA ILE A 126 20.40 -7.80 7.00
C ILE A 126 20.84 -6.47 6.41
N TYR A 127 20.75 -5.38 7.19
CA TYR A 127 21.14 -4.04 6.77
C TYR A 127 22.61 -3.98 6.33
N GLU A 128 23.51 -4.63 7.07
CA GLU A 128 24.94 -4.73 6.72
C GLU A 128 25.19 -5.65 5.50
N ALA A 129 24.40 -6.72 5.37
CA ALA A 129 24.59 -7.73 4.33
C ALA A 129 23.96 -7.36 2.98
N HIS A 130 22.97 -6.48 2.97
CA HIS A 130 22.22 -6.09 1.78
C HIS A 130 22.68 -4.71 1.28
N HIS A 131 23.28 -4.70 0.09
CA HIS A 131 23.61 -3.46 -0.60
C HIS A 131 22.38 -2.97 -1.36
N ALA A 132 21.72 -1.94 -0.81
CA ALA A 132 20.54 -1.32 -1.38
C ALA A 132 20.74 -0.93 -2.85
N ALA A 133 19.72 -1.16 -3.68
CA ALA A 133 19.69 -0.63 -5.03
C ALA A 133 19.88 0.91 -5.07
N PRO A 134 20.35 1.47 -6.21
CA PRO A 134 20.48 2.92 -6.33
C PRO A 134 19.18 3.63 -5.99
N ARG A 135 19.25 4.68 -5.15
CA ARG A 135 18.09 5.43 -4.65
C ARG A 135 17.05 4.59 -3.90
N SER A 136 17.51 3.59 -3.17
CA SER A 136 16.70 2.96 -2.14
C SER A 136 17.38 3.02 -0.77
N LYS A 137 16.57 2.85 0.27
CA LYS A 137 16.99 2.81 1.67
C LYS A 137 16.25 1.71 2.41
N LEU A 138 16.93 1.11 3.38
CA LEU A 138 16.39 0.04 4.20
C LEU A 138 16.02 0.59 5.57
N TYR A 139 14.87 0.13 6.07
CA TYR A 139 14.37 0.51 7.39
C TYR A 139 13.78 -0.70 8.10
N LEU A 140 13.87 -0.72 9.42
CA LEU A 140 12.94 -1.50 10.23
C LEU A 140 11.64 -0.70 10.34
N ALA A 141 10.50 -1.32 10.06
CA ALA A 141 9.22 -0.62 10.09
C ALA A 141 8.05 -1.51 10.52
N ASP A 142 7.01 -0.85 11.03
CA ASP A 142 5.70 -1.46 11.29
C ASP A 142 4.73 -1.03 10.19
N GLY A 143 4.25 -1.97 9.39
CA GLY A 143 3.20 -1.76 8.38
C GLY A 143 1.82 -2.07 8.95
N TYR A 144 0.81 -1.29 8.56
CA TYR A 144 -0.57 -1.46 9.03
C TYR A 144 -1.56 -1.61 7.87
N HIS A 145 -2.67 -2.26 8.16
CA HIS A 145 -3.89 -2.22 7.34
C HIS A 145 -4.67 -0.96 7.70
N LEU A 146 -4.86 -0.05 6.74
CA LEU A 146 -5.69 1.13 6.94
C LEU A 146 -7.12 0.80 6.57
N VAL A 147 -8.01 0.81 7.55
CA VAL A 147 -9.41 0.45 7.36
C VAL A 147 -10.31 1.63 7.68
N ARG A 148 -11.39 1.77 6.90
CA ARG A 148 -12.37 2.84 7.07
C ARG A 148 -13.64 2.30 7.71
N TYR A 149 -14.35 3.16 8.42
CA TYR A 149 -15.63 2.82 9.04
C TYR A 149 -16.48 4.07 9.24
N TYR A 150 -17.80 3.89 9.36
CA TYR A 150 -18.71 4.96 9.77
C TYR A 150 -18.73 5.10 11.29
N THR A 151 -18.65 6.35 11.75
CA THR A 151 -19.01 6.70 13.13
C THR A 151 -20.53 6.82 13.26
N THR A 152 -21.04 6.80 14.49
CA THR A 152 -22.46 7.06 14.80
C THR A 152 -22.98 8.39 14.22
N GLY A 153 -22.10 9.37 13.98
CA GLY A 153 -22.43 10.66 13.37
C GLY A 153 -22.36 10.68 11.84
N MET A 154 -22.33 9.51 11.18
CA MET A 154 -22.15 9.35 9.72
C MET A 154 -20.87 9.97 9.15
N GLN A 155 -19.83 10.05 9.98
CA GLN A 155 -18.51 10.52 9.53
C GLN A 155 -17.64 9.31 9.21
N ILE A 156 -16.96 9.36 8.06
CA ILE A 156 -15.99 8.34 7.69
C ILE A 156 -14.69 8.60 8.46
N CYS A 157 -14.35 7.65 9.32
CA CYS A 157 -13.08 7.61 10.04
C CYS A 157 -12.18 6.50 9.48
N GLU A 158 -10.91 6.56 9.86
CA GLU A 158 -9.90 5.56 9.51
C GLU A 158 -9.23 5.09 10.80
N LYS A 159 -8.78 3.84 10.82
CA LYS A 159 -7.94 3.29 11.88
C LYS A 159 -6.87 2.36 11.29
N GLN A 160 -5.83 2.12 12.06
CA GLN A 160 -4.79 1.14 11.78
C GLN A 160 -5.15 -0.21 12.43
N GLU A 161 -5.08 -1.28 11.65
CA GLU A 161 -5.25 -2.67 12.09
C GLU A 161 -4.07 -3.53 11.61
N ASP A 162 -3.99 -4.78 12.10
CA ASP A 162 -3.09 -5.83 11.61
C ASP A 162 -1.64 -5.37 11.42
N LYS A 163 -1.02 -4.98 12.54
CA LYS A 163 0.37 -4.53 12.57
C LYS A 163 1.32 -5.67 12.18
N GLU A 164 2.08 -5.46 11.12
CA GLU A 164 3.12 -6.36 10.64
C GLU A 164 4.50 -5.70 10.74
N ARG A 165 5.43 -6.37 11.44
CA ARG A 165 6.80 -5.87 11.61
C ARG A 165 7.73 -6.49 10.59
N GLY A 166 8.40 -5.65 9.81
CA GLY A 166 9.21 -6.08 8.69
C GLY A 166 10.43 -5.22 8.41
N ILE A 167 11.26 -5.71 7.50
CA ILE A 167 12.29 -4.89 6.85
C ILE A 167 11.65 -4.26 5.61
N LEU A 168 11.62 -2.94 5.59
CA LEU A 168 11.13 -2.13 4.49
C LEU A 168 12.29 -1.74 3.58
N ILE A 169 12.18 -2.02 2.29
CA ILE A 169 12.99 -1.35 1.26
C ILE A 169 12.14 -0.25 0.65
N LEU A 170 12.61 0.99 0.73
CA LEU A 170 11.94 2.16 0.19
C LEU A 170 12.68 2.66 -1.05
N TYR A 171 11.99 2.71 -2.19
CA TYR A 171 12.53 3.08 -3.49
C TYR A 171 11.97 4.41 -3.95
N ALA A 172 12.85 5.30 -4.44
CA ALA A 172 12.43 6.50 -5.16
C ALA A 172 12.17 6.18 -6.65
N LEU A 173 10.97 6.50 -7.11
CA LEU A 173 10.47 6.35 -8.47
C LEU A 173 10.20 7.71 -9.13
N PRO A 174 10.10 7.79 -10.48
CA PRO A 174 9.74 9.02 -11.17
C PRO A 174 8.39 9.55 -10.71
N ASP A 175 8.29 10.86 -10.60
CA ASP A 175 7.07 11.57 -10.17
C ASP A 175 5.97 11.46 -11.25
N THR A 176 5.00 10.59 -11.04
CA THR A 176 3.87 10.42 -11.98
C THR A 176 2.87 11.56 -11.90
N LYS A 177 2.82 12.31 -10.79
CA LYS A 177 1.94 13.47 -10.65
C LYS A 177 2.38 14.62 -11.54
N LYS A 178 3.70 14.81 -11.70
CA LYS A 178 4.27 15.74 -12.70
C LYS A 178 3.92 15.37 -14.14
N LEU A 179 3.54 14.13 -14.39
CA LEU A 179 3.04 13.66 -15.69
C LEU A 179 1.51 13.80 -15.83
N HIS A 180 0.85 14.44 -14.85
CA HIS A 180 -0.60 14.61 -14.78
C HIS A 180 -1.37 13.28 -14.74
N LEU A 181 -0.77 12.23 -14.18
CA LEU A 181 -1.40 10.94 -14.02
C LEU A 181 -2.21 10.87 -12.73
N THR A 182 -3.38 10.22 -12.78
CA THR A 182 -4.15 9.89 -11.58
C THR A 182 -3.47 8.76 -10.80
N GLU A 183 -3.87 8.54 -9.55
CA GLU A 183 -3.35 7.42 -8.74
C GLU A 183 -3.68 6.06 -9.38
N ALA A 184 -4.86 5.92 -9.99
CA ALA A 184 -5.24 4.68 -10.70
C ALA A 184 -4.36 4.40 -11.92
N GLN A 185 -4.02 5.44 -12.70
CA GLN A 185 -3.08 5.33 -13.81
C GLN A 185 -1.66 5.01 -13.32
N ALA A 186 -1.25 5.58 -12.18
CA ALA A 186 0.02 5.27 -11.56
C ALA A 186 0.08 3.79 -11.11
N TYR A 187 -1.00 3.27 -10.51
CA TYR A 187 -1.12 1.83 -10.20
C TYR A 187 -1.06 0.94 -11.45
N ASP A 188 -1.68 1.35 -12.56
CA ASP A 188 -1.59 0.61 -13.82
C ASP A 188 -0.15 0.50 -14.35
N ILE A 189 0.64 1.57 -14.21
CA ILE A 189 2.05 1.59 -14.61
C ILE A 189 2.88 0.61 -13.78
N ILE A 190 2.70 0.59 -12.46
CA ILE A 190 3.48 -0.30 -11.58
C ILE A 190 2.88 -1.70 -11.44
N TRP A 191 1.75 -1.98 -12.08
CA TRP A 191 1.00 -3.24 -11.96
C TRP A 191 1.87 -4.47 -12.15
N SER A 192 2.65 -4.52 -13.24
CA SER A 192 3.48 -5.68 -13.56
C SER A 192 4.53 -5.93 -12.46
N ALA A 193 5.18 -4.86 -12.01
CA ALA A 193 6.19 -4.93 -10.96
C ALA A 193 5.58 -5.39 -9.63
N PHE A 194 4.41 -4.86 -9.27
CA PHE A 194 3.67 -5.29 -8.09
C PHE A 194 3.33 -6.79 -8.16
N GLN A 195 2.80 -7.27 -9.28
CA GLN A 195 2.47 -8.69 -9.47
C GLN A 195 3.70 -9.59 -9.39
N ASP A 196 4.81 -9.18 -10.00
CA ASP A 196 6.04 -9.97 -9.95
C ASP A 196 6.67 -9.98 -8.55
N ILE A 197 6.56 -8.88 -7.79
CA ILE A 197 6.92 -8.84 -6.37
C ILE A 197 6.05 -9.80 -5.57
N GLN A 198 4.74 -9.85 -5.82
CA GLN A 198 3.82 -10.76 -5.15
C GLN A 198 4.08 -12.24 -5.53
N LYS A 199 4.58 -12.53 -6.73
CA LYS A 199 5.02 -13.91 -7.07
C LYS A 199 6.31 -14.29 -6.37
N GLU A 200 7.25 -13.35 -6.27
CA GLU A 200 8.55 -13.55 -5.62
C GLU A 200 8.41 -13.66 -4.10
N ALA A 201 7.60 -12.80 -3.50
CA ALA A 201 7.40 -12.65 -2.06
C ALA A 201 5.92 -12.42 -1.74
N PHE A 202 5.13 -13.49 -1.79
CA PHE A 202 3.66 -13.48 -1.69
C PHE A 202 3.09 -12.69 -0.51
N SER A 203 3.70 -12.77 0.66
CA SER A 203 3.22 -12.08 1.86
C SER A 203 3.91 -10.73 2.11
N ALA A 204 4.66 -10.22 1.13
CA ALA A 204 5.22 -8.87 1.19
C ALA A 204 4.11 -7.83 1.14
N ILE A 205 4.21 -6.81 2.00
CA ILE A 205 3.32 -5.67 1.96
C ILE A 205 3.95 -4.61 1.07
N VAL A 206 3.34 -4.37 -0.08
CA VAL A 206 3.79 -3.35 -1.03
C VAL A 206 3.00 -2.07 -0.79
N PHE A 207 3.71 -0.95 -0.67
CA PHE A 207 3.19 0.40 -0.57
C PHE A 207 3.56 1.17 -1.84
N TYR A 208 2.65 2.03 -2.29
CA TYR A 208 2.92 3.00 -3.34
C TYR A 208 2.31 4.35 -2.98
N GLY A 209 3.05 5.41 -3.29
CA GLY A 209 2.72 6.78 -2.95
C GLY A 209 3.14 7.70 -4.06
N GLN A 210 2.16 8.36 -4.67
CA GLN A 210 2.42 9.38 -5.68
C GLN A 210 2.79 10.70 -4.99
N ASP A 211 3.92 11.31 -5.39
CA ASP A 211 4.41 12.59 -4.83
C ASP A 211 4.49 12.60 -3.29
N THR A 212 4.85 11.46 -2.69
CA THR A 212 5.01 11.32 -1.23
C THR A 212 6.43 11.60 -0.77
N GLY A 213 7.42 11.39 -1.64
CA GLY A 213 8.82 11.67 -1.36
C GLY A 213 9.23 13.07 -1.80
N ILE A 214 10.08 13.75 -1.01
CA ILE A 214 10.65 15.06 -1.36
C ILE A 214 12.16 15.04 -1.15
N LYS A 215 12.95 15.29 -2.21
CA LYS A 215 14.40 15.53 -2.12
C LYS A 215 14.76 16.83 -2.81
N SER A 216 15.45 17.73 -2.11
CA SER A 216 15.90 19.03 -2.64
C SER A 216 14.78 19.85 -3.29
N GLY A 217 13.56 19.81 -2.71
CA GLY A 217 12.38 20.51 -3.24
C GLY A 217 11.75 19.86 -4.48
N LYS A 218 12.25 18.72 -4.95
CA LYS A 218 11.65 17.93 -6.02
C LYS A 218 10.89 16.74 -5.43
N GLY A 219 9.59 16.71 -5.67
CA GLY A 219 8.72 15.56 -5.42
C GLY A 219 9.12 14.35 -6.27
N PHE A 220 8.92 13.16 -5.73
CA PHE A 220 9.08 11.87 -6.39
C PHE A 220 8.10 10.85 -5.80
N ASP A 221 7.81 9.81 -6.57
CA ASP A 221 6.93 8.73 -6.11
C ASP A 221 7.71 7.73 -5.27
N GLU A 222 7.07 7.13 -4.28
CA GLU A 222 7.68 6.10 -3.44
C GLU A 222 7.04 4.75 -3.69
N LEU A 223 7.87 3.72 -3.76
CA LEU A 223 7.43 2.33 -3.68
C LEU A 223 8.15 1.69 -2.50
N GLY A 224 7.38 1.16 -1.56
CA GLY A 224 7.89 0.49 -0.36
C GLY A 224 7.57 -0.99 -0.44
N VAL A 225 8.54 -1.85 -0.17
CA VAL A 225 8.29 -3.30 -0.03
C VAL A 225 8.70 -3.71 1.37
N LEU A 226 7.71 -4.03 2.20
CA LEU A 226 7.91 -4.50 3.57
C LEU A 226 7.85 -6.02 3.60
N LEU A 227 8.94 -6.63 4.06
CA LEU A 227 9.07 -8.07 4.26
C LEU A 227 8.94 -8.39 5.76
N PRO A 228 7.81 -8.96 6.21
CA PRO A 228 7.63 -9.37 7.60
C PRO A 228 8.75 -10.29 8.10
N ILE A 229 9.35 -9.93 9.24
CA ILE A 229 10.56 -10.60 9.76
C ILE A 229 10.33 -12.09 10.05
N HIS A 230 9.14 -12.43 10.55
CA HIS A 230 8.79 -13.79 10.93
C HIS A 230 8.53 -14.71 9.73
N GLN A 231 8.13 -14.14 8.59
CA GLN A 231 7.74 -14.91 7.41
C GLN A 231 8.93 -15.14 6.46
N PHE A 232 9.86 -14.18 6.39
CA PHE A 232 10.96 -14.19 5.42
C PHE A 232 12.34 -14.50 6.03
N GLU A 233 12.41 -14.87 7.31
CA GLU A 233 13.64 -15.02 8.10
C GLU A 233 14.81 -15.72 7.39
N SER A 234 14.57 -16.88 6.78
CA SER A 234 15.63 -17.71 6.18
C SER A 234 16.10 -17.23 4.80
N ASN A 235 15.23 -16.54 4.05
CA ASN A 235 15.46 -16.20 2.64
C ASN A 235 15.36 -14.69 2.36
N MET A 236 15.39 -13.85 3.41
CA MET A 236 15.19 -12.41 3.29
C MET A 236 16.11 -11.77 2.24
N LEU A 237 17.42 -12.02 2.32
CA LEU A 237 18.40 -11.48 1.37
C LEU A 237 18.14 -11.91 -0.08
N HIS A 238 17.59 -13.11 -0.30
CA HIS A 238 17.25 -13.59 -1.63
C HIS A 238 16.10 -12.76 -2.21
N HIS A 239 14.99 -12.66 -1.48
CA HIS A 239 13.83 -11.88 -1.91
C HIS A 239 14.17 -10.41 -2.11
N MET A 240 14.95 -9.80 -1.20
CA MET A 240 15.35 -8.40 -1.34
C MET A 240 16.12 -8.14 -2.64
N ARG A 241 17.04 -9.03 -3.02
CA ARG A 241 17.79 -8.90 -4.29
C ARG A 241 16.90 -9.08 -5.51
N ALA A 242 15.94 -10.00 -5.46
CA ALA A 242 14.98 -10.20 -6.54
C ALA A 242 14.08 -8.98 -6.70
N ILE A 243 13.54 -8.47 -5.59
CA ILE A 243 12.69 -7.27 -5.53
C ILE A 243 13.44 -6.03 -6.06
N ASP A 244 14.71 -5.85 -5.70
CA ASP A 244 15.54 -4.78 -6.26
C ASP A 244 15.55 -4.82 -7.79
N GLY A 245 15.77 -5.99 -8.39
CA GLY A 245 15.77 -6.15 -9.85
C GLY A 245 14.41 -5.81 -10.48
N LEU A 246 13.31 -6.24 -9.86
CA LEU A 246 11.95 -5.95 -10.32
C LEU A 246 11.64 -4.45 -10.27
N VAL A 247 11.94 -3.79 -9.14
CA VAL A 247 11.66 -2.36 -8.97
C VAL A 247 12.57 -1.50 -9.86
N LEU A 248 13.83 -1.89 -10.05
CA LEU A 248 14.73 -1.22 -10.99
C LEU A 248 14.20 -1.28 -12.43
N SER A 249 13.72 -2.44 -12.87
CA SER A 249 13.12 -2.62 -14.20
C SER A 249 11.88 -1.74 -14.36
N CYS A 250 10.99 -1.73 -13.36
CA CYS A 250 9.82 -0.86 -13.32
C CYS A 250 10.21 0.62 -13.43
N ARG A 251 11.22 1.04 -12.65
CA ARG A 251 11.72 2.41 -12.67
C ARG A 251 12.22 2.81 -14.06
N GLU A 252 12.94 1.94 -14.75
CA GLU A 252 13.41 2.20 -16.12
C GLU A 252 12.25 2.38 -17.10
N GLU A 253 11.18 1.60 -16.96
CA GLU A 253 9.96 1.76 -17.76
C GLU A 253 9.27 3.10 -17.48
N MET A 254 9.13 3.47 -16.21
CA MET A 254 8.58 4.77 -15.80
C MET A 254 9.40 5.94 -16.37
N ILE A 255 10.73 5.84 -16.38
CA ILE A 255 11.60 6.88 -16.96
C ILE A 255 11.36 7.01 -18.46
N LYS A 256 11.21 5.89 -19.19
CA LYS A 256 10.91 5.89 -20.62
C LYS A 256 9.57 6.57 -20.91
N LEU A 257 8.55 6.30 -20.08
CA LEU A 257 7.22 6.93 -20.17
C LEU A 257 7.27 8.43 -19.90
N ALA A 258 8.08 8.85 -18.93
CA ALA A 258 8.20 10.24 -18.51
C ALA A 258 9.07 11.11 -19.45
N GLY A 259 9.84 10.48 -20.36
CA GLY A 259 10.84 11.14 -21.21
C GLY A 259 12.10 11.56 -20.45
N SER A 260 13.18 11.86 -21.19
CA SER A 260 14.54 12.13 -20.68
C SER A 260 14.66 13.28 -19.66
N ASN A 261 13.60 14.08 -19.47
CA ASN A 261 13.58 15.24 -18.58
C ASN A 261 13.03 14.95 -17.16
N SER A 262 12.59 13.72 -16.86
CA SER A 262 11.94 13.41 -15.57
C SER A 262 12.92 13.17 -14.41
N LEU A 263 14.21 13.02 -14.69
CA LEU A 263 15.22 12.71 -13.67
C LEU A 263 16.49 13.57 -13.77
N ASP A 264 16.35 14.88 -13.72
CA ASP A 264 17.43 15.74 -13.18
C ASP A 264 17.46 15.63 -11.65
N LEU A 265 17.86 14.47 -11.16
CA LEU A 265 18.22 14.22 -9.76
C LEU A 265 19.65 13.63 -9.71
N THR A 266 20.46 13.91 -10.74
CA THR A 266 21.92 13.70 -10.77
C THR A 266 22.60 14.72 -9.87
N SER A 267 22.41 14.56 -8.57
CA SER A 267 23.26 15.16 -7.55
C SER A 267 23.26 14.17 -6.39
N GLU A 268 24.34 13.41 -6.32
CA GLU A 268 24.87 12.52 -5.27
C GLU A 268 23.91 12.06 -4.14
#